data_AF-A0A9J7MP69-F1
#
_entry.id   AF-A0A9J7MP69-F1
#
_cell.length_a   1.000
_cell.length_b   1.000
_cell.length_c   1.000
_cell.angle_alpha   90.00
_cell.angle_beta   90.00
_cell.angle_gamma   90.00
#
_symmetry.space_group_name_H-M   'P 1'
#
loop_
_entity.id
_entity.type
_entity.pdbx_description
1 polymer ?
#
loop_
_entity_poly.entity_id
_entity_poly.type
_entity_poly.pdbx_seq_one_letter_code
_entity_poly.pdbx_strand_id
1 'polypeptide(L)'
;MATTNAFPLLLVLVLLGLHCGCLGQSEEPRLIDLTWTMEEGMNMYPTHAEYRFTIVYRGELAPGYPESYLESNNLFMSEHTGTHLDAPAHFVPGAWRLDEIPLGHLTGPGVVVDVRNKIGNNSDYAITQQDLQDWERQYGRIPDDSILLLRTGWGEWYWDQGPKAYLSTESQDINLVHFPGLHPEGAQWLVDNRKVKMVGIDTMGPDSGEESAKDGWVHRILLPNNVLILENVAHLDKMPPTGSTVYAMPIKIGQGSGAPARVFAIVDGRTSTAGLSTPNWAAMLSTVFLLMLAFM
;
A
#
# COMPACT_ATOMS: atom_id res chain seq x y z
N MET A 1 -57.88 45.81 -6.90
CA MET A 1 -56.78 45.41 -7.80
C MET A 1 -55.47 45.68 -7.08
N ALA A 2 -54.88 44.65 -6.49
CA ALA A 2 -53.55 44.69 -5.91
C ALA A 2 -52.96 43.29 -6.13
N THR A 3 -52.16 43.15 -7.18
CA THR A 3 -51.37 41.95 -7.46
C THR A 3 -50.13 42.00 -6.57
N THR A 4 -50.14 41.28 -5.46
CA THR A 4 -48.94 41.13 -4.62
C THR A 4 -48.01 40.09 -5.25
N ASN A 5 -46.86 40.58 -5.73
CA ASN A 5 -45.79 39.83 -6.37
C ASN A 5 -45.21 38.74 -5.46
N ALA A 6 -45.68 37.50 -5.60
CA ALA A 6 -45.07 36.30 -4.98
C ALA A 6 -43.82 35.78 -5.73
N PHE A 7 -43.47 36.41 -6.85
CA PHE A 7 -42.40 35.98 -7.75
C PHE A 7 -40.97 36.06 -7.18
N PRO A 8 -40.58 37.08 -6.36
CA PRO A 8 -39.20 37.19 -5.87
C PRO A 8 -38.83 36.11 -4.85
N LEU A 9 -39.79 35.71 -4.00
CA LEU A 9 -39.54 34.73 -2.93
C LEU A 9 -39.34 33.31 -3.48
N LEU A 10 -40.07 32.97 -4.55
CA LEU A 10 -39.97 31.65 -5.19
C LEU A 10 -38.62 31.49 -5.91
N LEU A 11 -38.09 32.55 -6.52
CA LEU A 11 -36.80 32.53 -7.22
C LEU A 11 -35.62 32.36 -6.25
N VAL A 12 -35.69 32.99 -5.06
CA VAL A 12 -34.66 32.85 -4.01
C VAL A 12 -34.64 31.43 -3.44
N LEU A 13 -35.80 30.81 -3.23
CA LEU A 13 -35.88 29.41 -2.77
C LEU A 13 -35.39 28.41 -3.82
N VAL A 14 -35.64 28.66 -5.11
CA VAL A 14 -35.11 27.83 -6.20
C VAL A 14 -33.59 27.95 -6.31
N LEU A 15 -33.02 29.15 -6.12
CA LEU A 15 -31.57 29.36 -6.14
C LEU A 15 -30.86 28.76 -4.91
N LEU A 16 -31.49 28.79 -3.72
CA LEU A 16 -31.01 28.10 -2.53
C LEU A 16 -31.13 26.57 -2.65
N GLY A 17 -32.22 26.08 -3.27
CA GLY A 17 -32.43 24.66 -3.55
C GLY A 17 -31.46 24.09 -4.60
N LEU A 18 -31.09 24.88 -5.61
CA LEU A 18 -30.10 24.50 -6.62
C LEU A 18 -28.65 24.47 -6.07
N HIS A 19 -28.33 25.22 -5.02
CA HIS A 19 -27.02 25.15 -4.37
C HIS A 19 -26.90 24.01 -3.35
N CYS A 20 -28.02 23.47 -2.86
CA CYS A 20 -28.01 22.31 -1.97
C CYS A 20 -27.78 20.99 -2.73
N GLY A 21 -27.88 21.00 -4.06
CA GLY A 21 -27.65 19.85 -4.95
C GLY A 21 -26.18 19.55 -5.25
N CYS A 22 -25.24 20.35 -4.74
CA CYS A 22 -23.79 20.11 -4.88
C CYS A 22 -23.15 19.53 -3.62
N LEU A 23 -23.94 18.92 -2.72
CA LEU A 23 -23.39 17.99 -1.74
C LEU A 23 -22.88 16.78 -2.51
N GLY A 24 -21.59 16.81 -2.87
CA GLY A 24 -20.91 15.77 -3.62
C GLY A 24 -21.26 14.40 -3.04
N GLN A 25 -21.67 13.49 -3.91
CA GLN A 25 -21.76 12.07 -3.57
C GLN A 25 -20.39 11.70 -2.99
N SER A 26 -20.33 11.36 -1.70
CA SER A 26 -19.13 10.77 -1.14
C SER A 26 -18.94 9.45 -1.87
N GLU A 27 -17.93 9.34 -2.73
CA GLU A 27 -17.58 8.05 -3.30
C GLU A 27 -17.27 7.09 -2.15
N GLU A 28 -17.87 5.89 -2.21
CA GLU A 28 -17.63 4.85 -1.23
C GLU A 28 -16.12 4.57 -1.13
N PRO A 29 -15.57 4.36 0.08
CA PRO A 29 -14.15 4.07 0.24
C PRO A 29 -13.77 2.84 -0.60
N ARG A 30 -12.70 2.98 -1.38
CA ARG A 30 -12.22 1.91 -2.26
C ARG A 30 -11.19 1.07 -1.50
N LEU A 31 -11.45 -0.23 -1.39
CA LEU A 31 -10.44 -1.19 -0.93
C LEU A 31 -9.55 -1.61 -2.10
N ILE A 32 -8.24 -1.64 -1.85
CA ILE A 32 -7.22 -2.07 -2.80
C ILE A 32 -6.52 -3.27 -2.18
N ASP A 33 -6.61 -4.42 -2.84
CA ASP A 33 -5.85 -5.60 -2.45
C ASP A 33 -4.41 -5.45 -2.93
N LEU A 34 -3.46 -5.49 -1.99
CA LEU A 34 -2.02 -5.34 -2.23
C LEU A 34 -1.28 -6.66 -1.98
N THR A 35 -1.99 -7.77 -2.12
CA THR A 35 -1.48 -9.13 -1.84
C THR A 35 -1.56 -9.98 -3.09
N TRP A 36 -0.47 -10.70 -3.40
CA TRP A 36 -0.49 -11.74 -4.42
C TRP A 36 -1.17 -13.00 -3.90
N THR A 37 -1.85 -13.73 -4.79
CA THR A 37 -2.36 -15.06 -4.47
C THR A 37 -1.19 -16.00 -4.20
N MET A 38 -1.27 -16.79 -3.13
CA MET A 38 -0.30 -17.85 -2.86
C MET A 38 -0.68 -19.11 -3.62
N GLU A 39 0.22 -19.58 -4.48
CA GLU A 39 0.02 -20.75 -5.31
C GLU A 39 1.33 -21.52 -5.51
N GLU A 40 1.22 -22.80 -5.86
CA GLU A 40 2.40 -23.62 -6.15
C GLU A 40 3.10 -23.08 -7.41
N GLY A 41 4.42 -22.93 -7.34
CA GLY A 41 5.22 -22.36 -8.43
C GLY A 41 5.28 -20.82 -8.46
N MET A 42 4.69 -20.13 -7.48
CA MET A 42 4.86 -18.68 -7.34
C MET A 42 6.34 -18.29 -7.13
N ASN A 43 6.63 -17.00 -7.28
CA ASN A 43 7.95 -16.44 -7.01
C ASN A 43 8.31 -16.63 -5.53
N MET A 44 9.50 -17.17 -5.27
CA MET A 44 10.01 -17.42 -3.92
C MET A 44 11.50 -17.14 -3.84
N TYR A 45 11.97 -16.73 -2.66
CA TYR A 45 13.39 -16.54 -2.43
C TYR A 45 14.15 -17.87 -2.65
N PRO A 46 15.30 -17.90 -3.34
CA PRO A 46 15.86 -19.16 -3.85
C PRO A 46 16.23 -20.21 -2.80
N THR A 47 16.47 -19.81 -1.54
CA THR A 47 16.84 -20.69 -0.43
C THR A 47 15.65 -21.09 0.46
N HIS A 48 14.45 -20.54 0.21
CA HIS A 48 13.27 -20.80 1.02
C HIS A 48 12.60 -22.11 0.62
N ALA A 49 11.93 -22.74 1.59
CA ALA A 49 11.09 -23.90 1.33
C ALA A 49 9.87 -23.51 0.49
N GLU A 50 9.51 -24.38 -0.45
CA GLU A 50 8.40 -24.16 -1.37
C GLU A 50 7.05 -24.06 -0.66
N TYR A 51 6.15 -23.25 -1.21
CA TYR A 51 4.73 -23.33 -0.87
C TYR A 51 4.12 -24.62 -1.43
N ARG A 52 3.45 -25.37 -0.55
CA ARG A 52 2.76 -26.62 -0.89
C ARG A 52 1.35 -26.59 -0.35
N PHE A 53 0.39 -26.91 -1.21
CA PHE A 53 -1.02 -26.97 -0.87
C PHE A 53 -1.54 -28.39 -1.03
N THR A 54 -1.82 -29.06 0.08
CA THR A 54 -2.31 -30.45 0.09
C THR A 54 -3.80 -30.50 0.38
N ILE A 55 -4.58 -31.01 -0.56
CA ILE A 55 -6.00 -31.31 -0.32
C ILE A 55 -6.09 -32.51 0.62
N VAL A 56 -6.62 -32.31 1.83
CA VAL A 56 -6.85 -33.38 2.81
C VAL A 56 -8.18 -34.06 2.52
N TYR A 57 -9.21 -33.26 2.27
CA TYR A 57 -10.54 -33.72 1.93
C TYR A 57 -11.29 -32.64 1.14
N ARG A 58 -12.03 -33.04 0.10
CA ARG A 58 -12.89 -32.15 -0.69
C ARG A 58 -14.03 -32.96 -1.29
N GLY A 59 -15.19 -32.97 -0.64
CA GLY A 59 -16.32 -33.80 -1.09
C GLY A 59 -17.50 -33.86 -0.12
N GLU A 60 -18.50 -34.67 -0.47
CA GLU A 60 -19.65 -34.98 0.38
C GLU A 60 -19.26 -36.02 1.45
N LEU A 61 -19.46 -35.69 2.73
CA LEU A 61 -19.18 -36.62 3.83
C LEU A 61 -20.11 -37.84 3.81
N ALA A 62 -21.32 -37.69 3.27
CA ALA A 62 -22.27 -38.76 3.02
C ALA A 62 -22.66 -38.78 1.53
N PRO A 63 -22.44 -39.89 0.80
CA PRO A 63 -22.76 -39.98 -0.62
C PRO A 63 -24.23 -39.66 -0.93
N GLY A 64 -24.46 -38.71 -1.83
CA GLY A 64 -25.80 -38.29 -2.24
C GLY A 64 -26.43 -37.24 -1.33
N TYR A 65 -25.65 -36.65 -0.41
CA TYR A 65 -26.12 -35.59 0.49
C TYR A 65 -25.19 -34.35 0.38
N PRO A 66 -25.44 -33.46 -0.60
CA PRO A 66 -24.58 -32.29 -0.86
C PRO A 66 -24.42 -31.35 0.33
N GLU A 67 -25.42 -31.29 1.22
CA GLU A 67 -25.39 -30.51 2.47
C GLU A 67 -24.30 -31.00 3.44
N SER A 68 -23.78 -32.23 3.28
CA SER A 68 -22.68 -32.77 4.07
C SER A 68 -21.29 -32.43 3.51
N TYR A 69 -21.18 -31.40 2.66
CA TYR A 69 -19.92 -31.05 2.03
C TYR A 69 -18.88 -30.54 3.05
N LEU A 70 -17.65 -31.03 2.93
CA LEU A 70 -16.50 -30.53 3.68
C LEU A 70 -15.32 -30.32 2.74
N GLU A 71 -14.59 -29.23 2.95
CA GLU A 71 -13.23 -29.06 2.44
C GLU A 71 -12.26 -28.82 3.59
N SER A 72 -11.11 -29.49 3.53
CA SER A 72 -9.99 -29.29 4.44
C SER A 72 -8.70 -29.46 3.67
N ASN A 73 -7.73 -28.58 3.93
CA ASN A 73 -6.45 -28.56 3.23
C ASN A 73 -5.32 -28.29 4.24
N ASN A 74 -4.13 -28.79 3.94
CA ASN A 74 -2.90 -28.46 4.65
C ASN A 74 -2.05 -27.51 3.81
N LEU A 75 -1.32 -26.64 4.50
CA LEU A 75 -0.35 -25.72 3.92
C LEU A 75 1.02 -25.97 4.55
N PHE A 76 2.07 -25.90 3.73
CA PHE A 76 3.46 -25.88 4.17
C PHE A 76 4.17 -24.78 3.38
N MET A 77 4.94 -23.94 4.07
CA MET A 77 5.62 -22.78 3.49
C MET A 77 6.69 -22.24 4.44
N SER A 78 7.57 -21.40 3.93
CA SER A 78 8.47 -20.59 4.76
C SER A 78 7.74 -19.36 5.31
N GLU A 79 8.21 -18.79 6.42
CA GLU A 79 7.67 -17.53 6.98
C GLU A 79 7.69 -16.39 5.95
N HIS A 80 8.74 -16.34 5.14
CA HIS A 80 9.00 -15.30 4.14
C HIS A 80 8.55 -15.75 2.74
N THR A 81 7.24 -15.95 2.58
CA THR A 81 6.64 -16.49 1.35
C THR A 81 5.53 -15.56 0.83
N GLY A 82 5.55 -15.26 -0.46
CA GLY A 82 4.56 -14.39 -1.12
C GLY A 82 4.65 -12.94 -0.62
N THR A 83 3.52 -12.22 -0.63
CA THR A 83 3.41 -10.94 0.07
C THR A 83 3.46 -11.19 1.57
N HIS A 84 4.51 -10.73 2.24
CA HIS A 84 4.77 -11.07 3.63
C HIS A 84 5.37 -9.91 4.40
N LEU A 85 5.40 -10.06 5.73
CA LEU A 85 5.95 -9.09 6.67
C LEU A 85 7.13 -9.68 7.42
N ASP A 86 8.20 -8.90 7.56
CA ASP A 86 9.35 -9.23 8.40
C ASP A 86 9.27 -8.52 9.73
N ALA A 87 9.42 -9.31 10.80
CA ALA A 87 9.55 -8.80 12.15
C ALA A 87 10.99 -8.38 12.45
N PRO A 88 11.24 -7.46 13.40
CA PRO A 88 12.60 -7.07 13.79
C PRO A 88 13.52 -8.24 14.13
N ALA A 89 12.98 -9.29 14.76
CA ALA A 89 13.71 -10.51 15.11
C ALA A 89 14.30 -11.27 13.91
N HIS A 90 13.88 -10.97 12.67
CA HIS A 90 14.43 -11.56 11.46
C HIS A 90 15.94 -11.29 11.32
N PHE A 91 16.40 -10.10 11.71
CA PHE A 91 17.83 -9.74 11.68
C PHE A 91 18.39 -9.28 13.04
N VAL A 92 17.55 -9.09 14.05
CA VAL A 92 17.95 -8.48 15.33
C VAL A 92 17.67 -9.41 16.52
N PRO A 93 18.70 -10.05 17.11
CA PRO A 93 18.52 -10.94 18.24
C PRO A 93 17.79 -10.28 19.41
N GLY A 94 16.69 -10.88 19.85
CA GLY A 94 15.90 -10.40 21.00
C GLY A 94 14.98 -9.21 20.72
N ALA A 95 14.90 -8.75 19.46
CA ALA A 95 13.89 -7.76 19.06
C ALA A 95 12.51 -8.42 18.90
N TRP A 96 11.49 -7.60 18.59
CA TRP A 96 10.13 -8.09 18.43
C TRP A 96 10.05 -9.21 17.40
N ARG A 97 9.51 -10.34 17.85
CA ARG A 97 8.98 -11.39 17.00
C ARG A 97 7.59 -11.01 16.53
N LEU A 98 7.10 -11.73 15.53
CA LEU A 98 5.86 -11.40 14.85
C LEU A 98 4.64 -11.26 15.80
N ASP A 99 4.54 -12.14 16.80
CA ASP A 99 3.46 -12.13 17.79
C ASP A 99 3.56 -11.02 18.86
N GLU A 100 4.72 -10.35 18.92
CA GLU A 100 5.07 -9.29 19.86
C GLU A 100 4.91 -7.88 19.24
N ILE A 101 4.76 -7.78 17.92
CA ILE A 101 4.58 -6.51 17.22
C ILE A 101 3.30 -5.82 17.72
N PRO A 102 3.37 -4.56 18.18
CA PRO A 102 2.18 -3.82 18.57
C PRO A 102 1.25 -3.61 17.36
N LEU A 103 -0.04 -3.90 17.48
CA LEU A 103 -1.01 -3.82 16.38
C LEU A 103 -1.03 -2.46 15.66
N GLY A 104 -0.74 -1.37 16.37
CA GLY A 104 -0.63 -0.02 15.78
C GLY A 104 0.56 0.17 14.83
N HIS A 105 1.50 -0.77 14.73
CA HIS A 105 2.55 -0.81 13.71
C HIS A 105 2.10 -1.48 12.40
N LEU A 106 0.99 -2.21 12.43
CA LEU A 106 0.44 -2.95 11.29
C LEU A 106 -0.54 -2.12 10.43
N THR A 107 -0.70 -0.84 10.77
CA THR A 107 -1.54 0.09 10.00
C THR A 107 -1.07 1.53 10.15
N GLY A 108 -1.28 2.32 9.10
CA GLY A 108 -0.95 3.75 9.10
C GLY A 108 -1.24 4.40 7.75
N PRO A 109 -0.99 5.72 7.63
CA PRO A 109 -1.08 6.43 6.36
C PRO A 109 -0.19 5.77 5.31
N GLY A 110 -0.73 5.46 4.14
CA GLY A 110 0.01 4.90 3.02
C GLY A 110 0.64 5.99 2.17
N VAL A 111 1.93 5.82 1.86
CA VAL A 111 2.70 6.67 0.96
C VAL A 111 3.27 5.82 -0.16
N VAL A 112 3.12 6.22 -1.42
CA VAL A 112 3.70 5.49 -2.56
C VAL A 112 4.76 6.32 -3.27
N VAL A 113 6.00 5.86 -3.22
CA VAL A 113 7.13 6.40 -3.98
C VAL A 113 7.30 5.58 -5.25
N ASP A 114 6.82 6.11 -6.38
CA ASP A 114 6.93 5.48 -7.70
C ASP A 114 8.23 5.90 -8.39
N VAL A 115 9.12 4.94 -8.63
CA VAL A 115 10.40 5.13 -9.32
C VAL A 115 10.47 4.41 -10.67
N ARG A 116 9.35 3.86 -11.18
CA ARG A 116 9.33 3.04 -12.41
C ARG A 116 10.01 3.73 -13.60
N ASN A 117 9.79 5.03 -13.73
CA ASN A 117 10.37 5.83 -14.82
C ASN A 117 11.88 6.06 -14.69
N LYS A 118 12.48 5.78 -13.52
CA LYS A 118 13.91 5.94 -13.24
C LYS A 118 14.71 4.64 -13.44
N ILE A 119 14.05 3.48 -13.39
CA ILE A 119 14.68 2.15 -13.49
C ILE A 119 15.32 1.94 -14.87
N GLY A 120 14.59 2.23 -15.95
CA GLY A 120 15.08 2.00 -17.30
C GLY A 120 15.49 0.54 -17.53
N ASN A 121 16.73 0.32 -17.99
CA ASN A 121 17.29 -1.02 -18.19
C ASN A 121 18.15 -1.51 -17.00
N ASN A 122 18.08 -0.83 -15.84
CA ASN A 122 18.83 -1.20 -14.66
C ASN A 122 17.96 -2.05 -13.72
N SER A 123 18.04 -3.38 -13.85
CA SER A 123 17.35 -4.29 -12.95
C SER A 123 17.79 -4.17 -11.50
N ASP A 124 18.93 -3.54 -11.20
CA ASP A 124 19.45 -3.33 -9.84
C ASP A 124 19.29 -1.87 -9.39
N TYR A 125 18.29 -1.15 -9.92
CA TYR A 125 18.03 0.22 -9.49
C TYR A 125 17.82 0.29 -7.97
N ALA A 126 18.67 1.05 -7.29
CA ALA A 126 18.62 1.25 -5.85
C ALA A 126 18.04 2.64 -5.54
N ILE A 127 16.87 2.67 -4.90
CA ILE A 127 16.15 3.89 -4.55
C ILE A 127 16.96 4.69 -3.54
N THR A 128 17.35 5.90 -3.92
CA THR A 128 18.28 6.73 -3.14
C THR A 128 17.56 7.63 -2.14
N GLN A 129 18.34 8.26 -1.26
CA GLN A 129 17.84 9.39 -0.47
C GLN A 129 17.28 10.50 -1.37
N GLN A 130 17.93 10.76 -2.52
CA GLN A 130 17.48 11.81 -3.43
C GLN A 130 16.10 11.50 -3.99
N ASP A 131 15.81 10.24 -4.34
CA ASP A 131 14.50 9.81 -4.83
C ASP A 131 13.37 10.10 -3.81
N LEU A 132 13.63 9.83 -2.53
CA LEU A 132 12.69 10.10 -1.45
C LEU A 132 12.46 11.61 -1.27
N GLN A 133 13.52 12.40 -1.34
CA GLN A 133 13.43 13.87 -1.25
C GLN A 133 12.74 14.49 -2.47
N ASP A 134 12.96 13.95 -3.67
CA ASP A 134 12.28 14.36 -4.90
C ASP A 134 10.78 14.16 -4.75
N TRP A 135 10.39 12.99 -4.25
CA TRP A 135 9.00 12.66 -3.97
C TRP A 135 8.38 13.65 -2.98
N GLU A 136 9.07 13.98 -1.88
CA GLU A 136 8.55 14.93 -0.90
C GLU A 136 8.40 16.35 -1.44
N ARG A 137 9.27 16.77 -2.37
CA ARG A 137 9.11 18.06 -3.06
C ARG A 137 7.83 18.12 -3.89
N GLN A 138 7.35 16.96 -4.36
CA GLN A 138 6.14 16.87 -5.18
C GLN A 138 4.87 16.68 -4.33
N TYR A 139 4.91 15.80 -3.33
CA TYR A 139 3.71 15.33 -2.62
C TYR A 139 3.64 15.77 -1.15
N GLY A 140 4.65 16.51 -0.68
CA GLY A 140 4.78 16.93 0.71
C GLY A 140 5.58 15.93 1.54
N ARG A 141 5.87 16.32 2.79
CA ARG A 141 6.67 15.50 3.71
C ARG A 141 6.01 14.14 3.94
N ILE A 142 6.80 13.07 3.93
CA ILE A 142 6.38 11.73 4.36
C ILE A 142 5.85 11.84 5.80
N PRO A 143 4.58 11.51 6.07
CA PRO A 143 4.00 11.65 7.40
C PRO A 143 4.71 10.77 8.43
N ASP A 144 4.77 11.23 9.68
CA ASP A 144 5.17 10.37 10.79
C ASP A 144 4.16 9.20 10.91
N ASP A 145 4.63 8.06 11.39
CA ASP A 145 3.86 6.83 11.58
C ASP A 145 3.25 6.25 10.29
N SER A 146 3.79 6.60 9.12
CA SER A 146 3.33 6.11 7.82
C SER A 146 3.89 4.72 7.46
N ILE A 147 3.22 4.08 6.51
CA ILE A 147 3.69 2.91 5.76
C ILE A 147 4.15 3.41 4.39
N LEU A 148 5.46 3.34 4.14
CA LEU A 148 6.08 3.79 2.89
C LEU A 148 6.18 2.62 1.91
N LEU A 149 5.51 2.70 0.78
CA LEU A 149 5.50 1.69 -0.27
C LEU A 149 6.36 2.18 -1.45
N LEU A 150 7.38 1.41 -1.78
CA LEU A 150 8.31 1.65 -2.86
C LEU A 150 7.81 0.90 -4.08
N ARG A 151 7.37 1.64 -5.11
CA ARG A 151 6.85 1.06 -6.34
C ARG A 151 7.92 1.10 -7.41
N THR A 152 8.43 -0.08 -7.74
CA THR A 152 9.43 -0.30 -8.79
C THR A 152 8.81 -0.81 -10.08
N GLY A 153 7.53 -1.23 -10.06
CA GLY A 153 6.85 -1.85 -11.19
C GLY A 153 7.24 -3.31 -11.41
N TRP A 154 8.16 -3.86 -10.61
CA TRP A 154 8.71 -5.18 -10.82
C TRP A 154 7.66 -6.29 -10.74
N GLY A 155 6.80 -6.25 -9.72
CA GLY A 155 5.65 -7.14 -9.60
C GLY A 155 4.69 -7.03 -10.79
N GLU A 156 4.43 -5.81 -11.28
CA GLU A 156 3.55 -5.57 -12.44
C GLU A 156 4.11 -6.22 -13.72
N TRP A 157 5.43 -6.23 -13.87
CA TRP A 157 6.09 -6.72 -15.07
C TRP A 157 6.33 -8.23 -15.03
N TYR A 158 6.76 -8.77 -13.90
CA TYR A 158 7.39 -10.10 -13.87
C TYR A 158 6.68 -11.13 -12.99
N TRP A 159 5.73 -10.74 -12.12
CA TRP A 159 5.13 -11.70 -11.17
C TRP A 159 4.52 -12.91 -11.87
N ASP A 160 3.67 -12.68 -12.88
CA ASP A 160 2.98 -13.72 -13.65
C ASP A 160 3.87 -14.40 -14.70
N GLN A 161 5.12 -13.94 -14.88
CA GLN A 161 6.08 -14.56 -15.81
C GLN A 161 6.89 -15.69 -15.16
N GLY A 162 6.75 -15.86 -13.84
CA GLY A 162 7.37 -16.92 -13.05
C GLY A 162 8.80 -16.63 -12.59
N PRO A 163 9.39 -17.54 -11.78
CA PRO A 163 10.59 -17.26 -10.99
C PRO A 163 11.79 -16.79 -11.80
N LYS A 164 12.02 -17.36 -12.99
CA LYS A 164 13.14 -16.97 -13.86
C LYS A 164 13.08 -15.50 -14.27
N ALA A 165 11.90 -15.03 -14.67
CA ALA A 165 11.71 -13.65 -15.10
C ALA A 165 11.73 -12.70 -13.90
N TYR A 166 11.17 -13.13 -12.77
CA TYR A 166 11.11 -12.33 -11.55
C TYR A 166 12.46 -12.16 -10.85
N LEU A 167 13.30 -13.20 -10.84
CA LEU A 167 14.59 -13.20 -10.16
C LEU A 167 15.78 -13.01 -11.11
N SER A 168 15.53 -12.96 -12.42
CA SER A 168 16.56 -12.97 -13.47
C SER A 168 17.43 -14.25 -13.52
N THR A 169 17.09 -15.28 -12.75
CA THR A 169 17.83 -16.54 -12.68
C THR A 169 16.93 -17.71 -12.27
N GLU A 170 17.33 -18.94 -12.63
CA GLU A 170 16.75 -20.20 -12.12
C GLU A 170 17.66 -20.85 -11.07
N SER A 171 18.82 -20.23 -10.78
CA SER A 171 19.78 -20.72 -9.80
C SER A 171 19.32 -20.45 -8.37
N GLN A 172 19.73 -21.30 -7.45
CA GLN A 172 19.61 -21.04 -6.00
C GLN A 172 20.70 -20.10 -5.46
N ASP A 173 21.64 -19.71 -6.31
CA ASP A 173 22.69 -18.76 -5.96
C ASP A 173 22.11 -17.33 -5.89
N ILE A 174 22.02 -16.82 -4.66
CA ILE A 174 21.50 -15.47 -4.38
C ILE A 174 22.35 -14.37 -5.03
N ASN A 175 23.60 -14.65 -5.42
CA ASN A 175 24.45 -13.66 -6.10
C ASN A 175 24.04 -13.43 -7.56
N LEU A 176 23.10 -14.23 -8.08
CA LEU A 176 22.61 -14.16 -9.46
C LEU A 176 21.22 -13.54 -9.57
N VAL A 177 20.63 -13.11 -8.45
CA VAL A 177 19.30 -12.48 -8.48
C VAL A 177 19.44 -11.00 -8.82
N HIS A 178 18.55 -10.51 -9.67
CA HIS A 178 18.51 -9.09 -10.04
C HIS A 178 17.08 -8.59 -9.99
N PHE A 179 16.86 -7.58 -9.14
CA PHE A 179 15.63 -6.82 -8.99
C PHE A 179 15.92 -5.50 -8.24
N PRO A 180 15.11 -4.45 -8.43
CA PRO A 180 15.32 -3.16 -7.79
C PRO A 180 15.15 -3.24 -6.28
N GLY A 181 15.71 -2.27 -5.56
CA GLY A 181 15.61 -2.21 -4.11
C GLY A 181 15.74 -0.80 -3.58
N LEU A 182 15.80 -0.67 -2.25
CA LEU A 182 16.17 0.54 -1.55
C LEU A 182 17.70 0.59 -1.40
N HIS A 183 18.30 1.74 -1.66
CA HIS A 183 19.72 1.94 -1.38
C HIS A 183 19.93 2.09 0.15
N PRO A 184 21.03 1.58 0.73
CA PRO A 184 21.31 1.72 2.16
C PRO A 184 21.28 3.16 2.68
N GLU A 185 21.73 4.13 1.86
CA GLU A 185 21.65 5.55 2.21
C GLU A 185 20.20 6.05 2.33
N GLY A 186 19.28 5.52 1.50
CA GLY A 186 17.86 5.85 1.54
C GLY A 186 17.20 5.28 2.79
N ALA A 187 17.54 4.03 3.13
CA ALA A 187 17.12 3.41 4.38
C ALA A 187 17.62 4.19 5.61
N GLN A 188 18.89 4.57 5.63
CA GLN A 188 19.47 5.33 6.73
C GLN A 188 18.82 6.72 6.85
N TRP A 189 18.61 7.40 5.73
CA TRP A 189 17.94 8.69 5.73
C TRP A 189 16.51 8.60 6.28
N LEU A 190 15.76 7.55 5.94
CA LEU A 190 14.42 7.32 6.48
C LEU A 190 14.45 7.18 8.00
N VAL A 191 15.34 6.34 8.55
CA VAL A 191 15.50 6.16 9.99
C VAL A 191 15.90 7.46 10.70
N ASP A 192 16.84 8.21 10.12
CA ASP A 192 17.39 9.40 10.76
C ASP A 192 16.43 10.60 10.71
N ASN A 193 15.60 10.69 9.67
CA ASN A 193 14.87 11.91 9.35
C ASN A 193 13.34 11.74 9.35
N ARG A 194 12.83 10.50 9.29
CA ARG A 194 11.39 10.19 9.26
C ARG A 194 11.06 9.15 10.32
N LYS A 195 9.79 9.05 10.66
CA LYS A 195 9.28 8.06 11.61
C LYS A 195 8.34 7.09 10.90
N VAL A 196 8.83 6.49 9.82
CA VAL A 196 8.06 5.45 9.14
C VAL A 196 7.97 4.22 10.03
N LYS A 197 6.80 3.58 10.09
CA LYS A 197 6.63 2.33 10.84
C LYS A 197 7.02 1.12 10.02
N MET A 198 6.95 1.26 8.70
CA MET A 198 7.09 0.16 7.78
C MET A 198 7.52 0.66 6.41
N VAL A 199 8.37 -0.11 5.75
CA VAL A 199 8.74 0.05 4.34
C VAL A 199 8.27 -1.20 3.60
N GLY A 200 7.48 -1.02 2.55
CA GLY A 200 7.08 -2.10 1.65
C GLY A 200 7.65 -1.90 0.26
N ILE A 201 7.90 -2.99 -0.46
CA ILE A 201 8.39 -2.98 -1.84
C ILE A 201 7.72 -4.07 -2.68
N ASP A 202 7.59 -3.85 -3.99
CA ASP A 202 6.99 -4.79 -4.94
C ASP A 202 7.98 -5.82 -5.53
N THR A 203 9.14 -5.99 -4.89
CA THR A 203 10.22 -6.93 -5.25
C THR A 203 10.39 -8.02 -4.19
N MET A 204 11.27 -8.99 -4.47
CA MET A 204 11.57 -10.12 -3.58
C MET A 204 12.17 -9.69 -2.23
N GLY A 205 12.66 -8.46 -2.12
CA GLY A 205 13.09 -7.88 -0.86
C GLY A 205 13.50 -6.41 -0.99
N PRO A 206 13.69 -5.70 0.14
CA PRO A 206 14.01 -4.28 0.15
C PRO A 206 15.47 -4.00 -0.23
N ASP A 207 16.35 -4.99 -0.18
CA ASP A 207 17.70 -4.91 -0.74
C ASP A 207 17.64 -5.20 -2.24
N SER A 208 18.30 -4.41 -3.09
CA SER A 208 18.39 -4.75 -4.52
C SER A 208 19.09 -6.11 -4.70
N GLY A 209 18.96 -6.73 -5.88
CA GLY A 209 19.60 -8.02 -6.15
C GLY A 209 21.11 -8.01 -5.85
N GLU A 210 21.81 -6.98 -6.31
CA GLU A 210 23.24 -6.76 -6.00
C GLU A 210 23.53 -6.56 -4.49
N GLU A 211 22.67 -5.85 -3.75
CA GLU A 211 22.88 -5.58 -2.32
C GLU A 211 22.47 -6.76 -1.43
N SER A 212 21.50 -7.56 -1.87
CA SER A 212 21.10 -8.83 -1.24
C SER A 212 22.29 -9.80 -1.14
N ALA A 213 23.19 -9.75 -2.12
CA ALA A 213 24.43 -10.52 -2.15
C ALA A 213 25.49 -10.04 -1.13
N LYS A 214 25.32 -8.86 -0.52
CA LYS A 214 26.30 -8.18 0.33
C LYS A 214 25.87 -8.07 1.79
N ASP A 215 25.16 -9.05 2.33
CA ASP A 215 24.69 -9.15 3.74
C ASP A 215 23.40 -8.42 4.13
N GLY A 216 22.61 -7.87 3.18
CA GLY A 216 21.27 -7.32 3.46
C GLY A 216 21.31 -6.04 4.30
N TRP A 217 21.91 -4.98 3.76
CA TRP A 217 22.14 -3.72 4.48
C TRP A 217 20.83 -3.02 4.85
N VAL A 218 19.81 -3.08 4.01
CA VAL A 218 18.53 -2.40 4.26
C VAL A 218 17.80 -3.06 5.42
N HIS A 219 17.71 -4.39 5.44
CA HIS A 219 17.17 -5.13 6.60
C HIS A 219 17.87 -4.72 7.90
N ARG A 220 19.21 -4.67 7.87
CA ARG A 220 20.05 -4.31 9.02
C ARG A 220 19.99 -2.83 9.42
N ILE A 221 19.39 -1.96 8.60
CA ILE A 221 19.16 -0.56 8.94
C ILE A 221 17.74 -0.37 9.47
N LEU A 222 16.74 -0.95 8.81
CA LEU A 222 15.32 -0.73 9.13
C LEU A 222 14.89 -1.49 10.39
N LEU A 223 15.15 -2.80 10.46
CA LEU A 223 14.63 -3.68 11.51
C LEU A 223 15.14 -3.33 12.92
N PRO A 224 16.42 -2.95 13.16
CA PRO A 224 16.86 -2.49 14.48
C PRO A 224 16.15 -1.23 14.99
N ASN A 225 15.58 -0.45 14.09
CA ASN A 225 14.83 0.76 14.41
C ASN A 225 13.32 0.51 14.49
N ASN A 226 12.90 -0.77 14.54
CA ASN A 226 11.50 -1.20 14.52
C ASN A 226 10.71 -0.69 13.31
N VAL A 227 11.41 -0.43 12.20
CA VAL A 227 10.78 -0.19 10.90
C VAL A 227 10.56 -1.55 10.25
N LEU A 228 9.32 -2.02 10.24
CA LEU A 228 8.93 -3.30 9.67
C LEU A 228 9.12 -3.32 8.15
N ILE A 229 9.23 -4.51 7.56
CA ILE A 229 9.41 -4.66 6.11
C ILE A 229 8.23 -5.43 5.53
N LEU A 230 7.76 -5.00 4.36
CA LEU A 230 6.88 -5.79 3.49
C LEU A 230 7.57 -6.09 2.17
N GLU A 231 7.55 -7.34 1.77
CA GLU A 231 8.10 -7.79 0.49
C GLU A 231 6.98 -8.27 -0.44
N ASN A 232 7.25 -8.27 -1.75
CA ASN A 232 6.32 -8.69 -2.79
C ASN A 232 4.94 -8.01 -2.68
N VAL A 233 4.89 -6.70 -2.38
CA VAL A 233 3.61 -5.97 -2.30
C VAL A 233 2.99 -5.86 -3.68
N ALA A 234 1.76 -6.34 -3.84
CA ALA A 234 1.06 -6.36 -5.12
C ALA A 234 0.38 -5.04 -5.44
N HIS A 235 0.08 -4.82 -6.72
CA HIS A 235 -0.86 -3.81 -7.21
C HIS A 235 -0.65 -2.37 -6.71
N LEU A 236 0.61 -1.97 -6.51
CA LEU A 236 0.95 -0.59 -6.15
C LEU A 236 0.52 0.41 -7.25
N ASP A 237 0.22 -0.06 -8.46
CA ASP A 237 -0.40 0.71 -9.54
C ASP A 237 -1.77 1.30 -9.23
N LYS A 238 -2.50 0.66 -8.31
CA LYS A 238 -3.86 1.07 -7.94
C LYS A 238 -3.86 2.10 -6.81
N MET A 239 -2.71 2.34 -6.19
CA MET A 239 -2.55 3.21 -5.03
C MET A 239 -2.29 4.67 -5.42
N PRO A 240 -2.90 5.65 -4.74
CA PRO A 240 -2.50 7.04 -4.88
C PRO A 240 -1.15 7.29 -4.18
N PRO A 241 -0.39 8.33 -4.57
CA PRO A 241 0.85 8.72 -3.88
C PRO A 241 0.65 9.00 -2.39
N THR A 242 -0.49 9.60 -2.02
CA THR A 242 -0.91 9.89 -0.63
C THR A 242 -2.43 9.76 -0.49
N GLY A 243 -2.94 9.80 0.75
CA GLY A 243 -4.39 9.78 1.01
C GLY A 243 -5.01 8.38 1.11
N SER A 244 -4.18 7.37 1.37
CA SER A 244 -4.63 6.02 1.70
C SER A 244 -4.31 5.66 3.15
N THR A 245 -5.00 4.66 3.69
CA THR A 245 -4.60 3.97 4.93
C THR A 245 -4.27 2.53 4.57
N VAL A 246 -3.06 2.08 4.90
CA VAL A 246 -2.59 0.72 4.64
C VAL A 246 -2.78 -0.14 5.87
N TYR A 247 -3.12 -1.40 5.66
CA TYR A 247 -3.27 -2.45 6.64
C TYR A 247 -2.41 -3.63 6.21
N ALA A 248 -1.47 -4.04 7.04
CA ALA A 248 -0.53 -5.11 6.78
C ALA A 248 -0.72 -6.20 7.84
N MET A 249 -1.57 -7.19 7.55
CA MET A 249 -2.07 -8.14 8.55
C MET A 249 -1.44 -9.53 8.37
N PRO A 250 -0.29 -9.82 9.01
CA PRO A 250 0.33 -11.14 8.99
C PRO A 250 -0.44 -12.17 9.82
N ILE A 251 -0.24 -13.44 9.49
CA ILE A 251 -0.62 -14.55 10.39
C ILE A 251 0.14 -14.38 11.71
N LYS A 252 -0.54 -14.42 12.86
CA LYS A 252 0.11 -14.23 14.17
C LYS A 252 0.84 -15.50 14.65
N ILE A 253 2.00 -15.78 14.04
CA ILE A 253 2.85 -16.93 14.38
C ILE A 253 3.64 -16.64 15.66
N GLY A 254 3.50 -17.52 16.65
CA GLY A 254 4.28 -17.45 17.89
C GLY A 254 5.76 -17.68 17.64
N GLN A 255 6.60 -16.79 18.15
CA GLN A 255 8.05 -16.79 17.94
C GLN A 255 8.52 -16.54 16.50
N GLY A 256 7.64 -16.15 15.58
CA GLY A 256 7.99 -16.03 14.16
C GLY A 256 8.91 -14.84 13.84
N SER A 257 9.77 -15.01 12.84
CA SER A 257 10.58 -13.91 12.28
C SER A 257 9.89 -13.19 11.12
N GLY A 258 8.89 -13.81 10.50
CA GLY A 258 8.01 -13.21 9.52
C GLY A 258 6.74 -14.04 9.33
N ALA A 259 5.82 -13.58 8.48
CA ALA A 259 4.74 -14.40 7.95
C ALA A 259 4.11 -13.77 6.71
N PRO A 260 3.46 -14.57 5.84
CA PRO A 260 2.56 -14.05 4.83
C PRO A 260 1.51 -13.13 5.44
N ALA A 261 1.21 -12.04 4.75
CA ALA A 261 0.30 -11.00 5.22
C ALA A 261 -0.76 -10.68 4.19
N ARG A 262 -2.01 -10.51 4.64
CA ARG A 262 -3.02 -9.85 3.81
C ARG A 262 -2.82 -8.35 3.93
N VAL A 263 -2.13 -7.79 2.95
CA VAL A 263 -1.89 -6.36 2.80
C VAL A 263 -2.98 -5.77 1.92
N PHE A 264 -3.61 -4.71 2.39
CA PHE A 264 -4.60 -3.96 1.63
C PHE A 264 -4.58 -2.49 2.04
N ALA A 265 -5.21 -1.64 1.23
CA ALA A 265 -5.39 -0.23 1.56
C ALA A 265 -6.84 0.20 1.41
N ILE A 266 -7.22 1.21 2.18
CA ILE A 266 -8.46 1.96 2.01
C ILE A 266 -8.08 3.33 1.47
N VAL A 267 -8.69 3.72 0.34
CA VAL A 267 -8.59 5.06 -0.21
C VAL A 267 -9.93 5.75 -0.02
N ASP A 268 -9.95 6.84 0.74
CA ASP A 268 -11.16 7.61 0.97
C ASP A 268 -11.60 8.28 -0.33
N GLY A 269 -12.87 8.11 -0.71
CA GLY A 269 -13.49 8.80 -1.84
C GLY A 269 -13.70 10.30 -1.62
N ARG A 270 -13.22 10.85 -0.50
CA ARG A 270 -13.21 12.29 -0.23
C ARG A 270 -12.00 12.88 -0.93
N THR A 271 -12.22 13.37 -2.14
CA THR A 271 -11.31 14.37 -2.74
C THR A 271 -11.02 15.43 -1.68
N SER A 272 -9.74 15.60 -1.34
CA SER A 272 -9.33 16.63 -0.38
C SER A 272 -9.87 17.97 -0.89
N THR A 273 -10.73 18.63 -0.13
CA THR A 273 -11.20 19.98 -0.44
C THR A 273 -10.10 21.04 -0.25
N ALA A 274 -8.82 20.64 -0.26
CA ALA A 274 -7.65 21.48 -0.05
C ALA A 274 -7.44 22.56 -1.15
N GLY A 275 -8.37 22.72 -2.09
CA GLY A 275 -8.33 23.73 -3.15
C GLY A 275 -9.63 24.49 -3.40
N LEU A 276 -10.72 24.26 -2.65
CA LEU A 276 -11.92 25.08 -2.80
C LEU A 276 -11.77 26.32 -1.91
N SER A 277 -11.45 27.45 -2.55
CA SER A 277 -11.56 28.76 -1.92
C SER A 277 -12.94 28.88 -1.27
N THR A 278 -12.97 29.31 -0.01
CA THR A 278 -14.22 29.67 0.66
C THR A 278 -15.01 30.59 -0.27
N PRO A 279 -16.30 30.33 -0.56
CA PRO A 279 -17.08 31.22 -1.39
C PRO A 279 -16.99 32.62 -0.81
N ASN A 280 -16.63 33.59 -1.64
CA ASN A 280 -16.47 34.98 -1.23
C ASN A 280 -17.86 35.54 -0.91
N TRP A 281 -18.30 35.39 0.35
CA TRP A 281 -19.62 35.80 0.84
C TRP A 281 -19.93 37.27 0.54
N ALA A 282 -18.90 38.12 0.44
CA ALA A 282 -19.03 39.53 0.05
C ALA A 282 -19.51 39.70 -1.40
N ALA A 283 -19.03 38.87 -2.34
CA ALA A 283 -19.50 38.88 -3.72
C ALA A 283 -20.95 38.40 -3.82
N MET A 284 -21.32 37.35 -3.09
CA MET A 284 -22.68 36.79 -3.08
C MET A 284 -23.71 37.76 -2.52
N LEU A 285 -23.41 38.44 -1.41
CA LEU A 285 -24.30 39.45 -0.83
C LEU A 285 -24.49 40.65 -1.76
N SER A 286 -23.45 41.05 -2.50
CA SER A 286 -23.54 42.16 -3.45
C SER A 286 -24.46 41.86 -4.64
N THR A 287 -24.48 40.62 -5.14
CA THR A 287 -25.34 40.21 -6.25
C THR A 287 -26.81 40.12 -5.84
N VAL A 288 -27.08 39.63 -4.62
CA VAL A 288 -28.44 39.60 -4.05
C VAL A 288 -28.95 41.02 -3.78
N PHE A 289 -28.11 41.93 -3.29
CA PHE A 289 -28.49 43.32 -3.05
C PHE A 289 -28.78 44.10 -4.35
N LEU A 290 -27.98 43.89 -5.40
CA LEU A 290 -28.21 44.46 -6.73
C LEU A 290 -29.49 43.94 -7.38
N LEU A 291 -29.82 42.65 -7.20
CA LEU A 291 -31.08 42.08 -7.68
C LEU A 291 -32.29 42.61 -6.91
N MET A 292 -32.17 42.88 -5.60
CA MET A 292 -33.26 43.50 -4.84
C MET A 292 -33.52 44.97 -5.24
N LEU A 293 -32.48 45.73 -5.57
CA LEU A 293 -32.60 47.12 -6.05
C LEU A 293 -33.19 47.23 -7.46
N ALA A 294 -33.01 46.21 -8.31
CA ALA A 294 -33.57 46.19 -9.66
C ALA A 294 -35.09 45.93 -9.71
N PHE A 295 -35.71 45.56 -8.57
CA PHE A 295 -37.13 45.24 -8.47
C PHE A 295 -37.89 46.11 -7.42
N MET A 296 -37.30 47.22 -6.97
CA MET A 296 -37.97 48.32 -6.26
C MET A 296 -38.28 49.47 -7.22
#